data_AF-K0XMT4-F1
#
_entry.id   AF-K0XMT4-F1
#
_cell.length_a   1.000
_cell.length_b   1.000
_cell.length_c   1.000
_cell.angle_alpha   90.00
_cell.angle_beta   90.00
_cell.angle_gamma   90.00
#
_symmetry.space_group_name_H-M   'P 1'
#
loop_
_entity.id
_entity.type
_entity.pdbx_description
1 polymer ?
#
loop_
_entity_poly.entity_id
_entity_poly.type
_entity_poly.pdbx_seq_one_letter_code
_entity_poly.pdbx_strand_id
1 'polypeptide(L)'
;MKKVLLLTAAVLISGSAMAQHEHFHVFRNDKQFNTFNNVQEITYQGSPSSGYDKMLVTDAKGNTTTIDIEAIDSVVIRSTGIPEFHVNLTDHPEWTELTGSKSDEHPAILRMDGNGMYDDLPEQEVIFRGRGNSTWNMKKKPYRFKMDKKTAVCGMKKAKSFALIANYIDCSLMRNTVALWLANYLEMPFANHCIPVKVYFNGICKG
;
A
#
# COMPACT_ATOMS: atom_id res chain seq x y z
N MET A 1 32.93 -13.37 -2.96
CA MET A 1 32.62 -14.17 -1.76
C MET A 1 31.19 -14.65 -1.90
N LYS A 2 30.98 -15.95 -2.17
CA LYS A 2 29.65 -16.51 -2.43
C LYS A 2 28.85 -16.52 -1.11
N LYS A 3 27.77 -15.74 -1.03
CA LYS A 3 26.82 -15.83 0.08
C LYS A 3 26.03 -17.12 -0.11
N VAL A 4 26.32 -18.14 0.71
CA VAL A 4 25.51 -19.36 0.77
C VAL A 4 24.24 -19.01 1.54
N LEU A 5 23.17 -18.69 0.80
CA LEU A 5 21.83 -18.59 1.36
C LEU A 5 21.18 -19.98 1.24
N LEU A 6 21.18 -20.74 2.34
CA LEU A 6 20.40 -21.96 2.47
C LEU A 6 18.92 -21.56 2.63
N LEU A 7 18.18 -21.46 1.52
CA LEU A 7 16.72 -21.47 1.54
C LEU A 7 16.21 -22.87 1.19
N THR A 8 15.92 -23.65 2.22
CA THR A 8 15.01 -24.79 2.11
C THR A 8 13.60 -24.31 2.42
N ALA A 9 12.78 -24.08 1.39
CA ALA A 9 11.32 -24.18 1.47
C ALA A 9 10.72 -24.14 0.06
N ALA A 10 10.20 -25.26 -0.42
CA ALA A 10 9.05 -25.20 -1.32
C ALA A 10 7.91 -24.59 -0.48
N VAL A 11 7.61 -23.31 -0.69
CA VAL A 11 6.47 -22.68 -0.03
C VAL A 11 5.24 -23.09 -0.82
N LEU A 12 4.60 -24.17 -0.37
CA LEU A 12 3.20 -24.39 -0.68
C LEU A 12 2.44 -23.21 -0.07
N ILE A 13 1.98 -22.28 -0.91
CA ILE A 13 0.99 -21.28 -0.49
C ILE A 13 -0.33 -22.05 -0.32
N SER A 14 -0.41 -22.84 0.74
CA SER A 14 -1.63 -23.53 1.14
C SER A 14 -2.58 -22.47 1.67
N GLY A 15 -3.74 -22.35 1.00
CA GLY A 15 -4.72 -21.29 1.20
C GLY A 15 -4.90 -20.87 2.65
N SER A 16 -4.46 -19.65 2.96
CA SER A 16 -4.94 -18.92 4.13
C SER A 16 -6.09 -18.03 3.67
N ALA A 17 -7.26 -18.38 4.15
CA ALA A 17 -8.57 -17.77 3.91
C ALA A 17 -8.56 -16.26 3.56
N MET A 18 -9.25 -15.97 2.44
CA MET A 18 -9.91 -14.70 2.10
C MET A 18 -9.07 -13.58 1.46
N ALA A 19 -8.45 -13.86 0.31
CA ALA A 19 -8.28 -12.85 -0.74
C ALA A 19 -8.47 -13.50 -2.12
N GLN A 20 -9.37 -12.96 -2.94
CA GLN A 20 -9.64 -13.47 -4.30
C GLN A 20 -8.48 -13.19 -5.28
N HIS A 21 -7.53 -12.31 -4.89
CA HIS A 21 -6.36 -11.89 -5.65
C HIS A 21 -5.16 -11.64 -4.72
N GLU A 22 -4.46 -12.70 -4.29
CA GLU A 22 -3.15 -12.52 -3.65
C GLU A 22 -2.14 -12.01 -4.68
N HIS A 23 -1.45 -10.92 -4.32
CA HIS A 23 -0.40 -10.33 -5.13
C HIS A 23 0.96 -10.75 -4.57
N PHE A 24 1.76 -11.35 -5.43
CA PHE A 24 3.12 -11.77 -5.14
C PHE A 24 4.07 -10.81 -5.87
N HIS A 25 4.76 -9.96 -5.11
CA HIS A 25 5.66 -8.95 -5.64
C HIS A 25 7.12 -9.35 -5.42
N VAL A 26 7.91 -9.31 -6.49
CA VAL A 26 9.36 -9.48 -6.44
C VAL A 26 10.01 -8.15 -6.78
N PHE A 27 10.64 -7.55 -5.78
CA PHE A 27 11.45 -6.34 -5.92
C PHE A 27 12.88 -6.75 -6.26
N ARG A 28 13.43 -6.18 -7.33
CA ARG A 28 14.71 -6.59 -7.89
C ARG A 28 15.75 -5.48 -7.85
N ASN A 29 17.00 -5.86 -7.60
CA ASN A 29 18.17 -4.98 -7.57
C ASN A 29 18.51 -4.37 -8.95
N ASP A 30 18.01 -4.96 -10.03
CA ASP A 30 18.19 -4.50 -11.41
C ASP A 30 17.20 -3.42 -11.85
N LYS A 31 16.44 -2.84 -10.88
CA LYS A 31 15.36 -1.86 -11.10
C LYS A 31 14.16 -2.41 -11.88
N GLN A 32 14.05 -3.73 -12.03
CA GLN A 32 12.85 -4.36 -12.55
C GLN A 32 11.89 -4.70 -11.40
N PHE A 33 10.62 -4.84 -11.74
CA PHE A 33 9.57 -5.18 -10.79
C PHE A 33 8.67 -6.25 -11.41
N ASN A 34 8.48 -7.37 -10.70
CA ASN A 34 7.57 -8.42 -11.13
C ASN A 34 6.40 -8.53 -10.14
N THR A 35 5.18 -8.36 -10.66
CA THR A 35 3.94 -8.64 -9.93
C THR A 35 3.27 -9.85 -10.53
N PHE A 36 2.98 -10.83 -9.69
CA PHE A 36 2.25 -12.04 -10.05
C PHE A 36 0.93 -12.07 -9.29
N ASN A 37 -0.13 -12.49 -9.97
CA ASN A 37 -1.44 -12.70 -9.40
C ASN A 37 -1.77 -14.18 -9.50
N ASN A 38 -2.38 -14.77 -8.46
CA ASN A 38 -2.79 -16.19 -8.46
C ASN A 38 -1.61 -17.14 -8.76
N VAL A 39 -0.52 -17.01 -8.00
CA VAL A 39 0.62 -17.94 -8.08
C VAL A 39 0.20 -19.31 -7.60
N GLN A 40 0.42 -20.34 -8.42
CA GLN A 40 0.11 -21.74 -8.07
C GLN A 40 1.27 -22.39 -7.33
N GLU A 41 2.49 -22.15 -7.79
CA GLU A 41 3.69 -22.78 -7.25
C GLU A 41 4.89 -21.85 -7.40
N ILE A 42 5.76 -21.87 -6.38
CA ILE A 42 7.10 -21.29 -6.45
C ILE A 42 8.09 -22.43 -6.26
N THR A 43 8.90 -22.68 -7.28
CA THR A 43 10.00 -23.65 -7.23
C THR A 43 11.34 -22.96 -7.41
N TYR A 44 12.41 -23.67 -7.10
CA TYR A 44 13.77 -23.18 -7.26
C TYR A 44 14.55 -24.14 -8.14
N GLN A 45 15.31 -23.60 -9.07
CA GLN A 45 16.24 -24.35 -9.90
C GLN A 45 17.66 -24.20 -9.35
N GLY A 46 18.39 -25.30 -9.37
CA GLY A 46 19.71 -25.46 -8.77
C GLY A 46 19.82 -26.80 -8.04
N SER A 47 20.84 -26.95 -7.20
CA SER A 47 21.06 -28.18 -6.42
C SER A 47 21.25 -27.85 -4.94
N PRO A 48 20.76 -28.70 -4.01
CA PRO A 48 21.06 -28.58 -2.59
C PRO A 48 22.56 -28.51 -2.27
N SER A 49 23.41 -29.08 -3.13
CA SER A 49 24.87 -29.09 -2.98
C SER A 49 25.59 -27.87 -3.55
N SER A 50 25.01 -27.18 -4.55
CA SER A 50 25.63 -26.02 -5.22
C SER A 50 24.95 -24.69 -4.92
N GLY A 51 23.81 -24.73 -4.24
CA GLY A 51 22.91 -23.60 -4.08
C GLY A 51 21.87 -23.54 -5.20
N TYR A 52 20.77 -22.87 -4.91
CA TYR A 52 19.78 -22.47 -5.90
C TYR A 52 20.21 -21.15 -6.53
N ASP A 53 20.05 -21.04 -7.85
CA ASP A 53 20.42 -19.85 -8.63
C ASP A 53 19.20 -19.13 -9.20
N LYS A 54 18.09 -19.85 -9.38
CA LYS A 54 16.88 -19.35 -10.02
C LYS A 54 15.63 -19.66 -9.20
N MET A 55 14.73 -18.69 -9.18
CA MET A 55 13.38 -18.81 -8.68
C MET A 55 12.42 -18.91 -9.87
N LEU A 56 11.50 -19.88 -9.82
CA LEU A 56 10.48 -20.10 -10.83
C LEU A 56 9.12 -19.84 -10.21
N VAL A 57 8.38 -18.90 -10.78
CA VAL A 57 7.02 -18.56 -10.36
C VAL A 57 6.07 -19.07 -11.43
N THR A 58 5.22 -20.04 -11.09
CA THR A 58 4.21 -20.60 -11.99
C THR A 58 2.85 -20.02 -11.65
N ASP A 59 2.20 -19.39 -12.64
CA ASP A 59 0.86 -18.86 -12.50
C ASP A 59 -0.22 -19.98 -12.54
N ALA A 60 -1.46 -19.66 -12.17
CA ALA A 60 -2.58 -20.60 -12.23
C ALA A 60 -2.94 -21.10 -13.65
N LYS A 61 -2.33 -20.53 -14.71
CA LYS A 61 -2.49 -20.96 -16.10
C LYS A 61 -1.34 -21.88 -16.55
N GLY A 62 -0.37 -22.15 -15.69
CA GLY A 62 0.81 -22.97 -15.98
C GLY A 62 1.95 -22.22 -16.67
N ASN A 63 1.90 -20.89 -16.78
CA ASN A 63 3.03 -20.12 -17.30
C ASN A 63 4.07 -19.92 -16.20
N THR A 64 5.32 -20.26 -16.50
CA THR A 64 6.43 -20.11 -15.57
C THR A 64 7.29 -18.92 -15.93
N THR A 65 7.52 -18.04 -14.96
CA THR A 65 8.49 -16.94 -15.06
C THR A 65 9.72 -17.28 -14.22
N THR A 66 10.89 -17.23 -14.84
CA THR A 66 12.18 -17.48 -14.19
C THR A 66 12.84 -16.16 -13.79
N ILE A 67 13.29 -16.09 -12.54
CA ILE A 67 13.97 -14.94 -11.94
C ILE A 67 15.29 -15.41 -11.35
N ASP A 68 16.40 -14.80 -11.73
CA ASP A 68 17.70 -15.07 -11.10
C ASP A 68 17.69 -14.55 -9.65
N ILE A 69 18.10 -15.40 -8.70
CA ILE A 69 18.05 -15.08 -7.27
C ILE A 69 18.96 -13.91 -6.92
N GLU A 70 20.09 -13.75 -7.61
CA GLU A 70 20.99 -12.61 -7.42
C GLU A 70 20.33 -11.26 -7.76
N ALA A 71 19.32 -11.28 -8.63
CA ALA A 71 18.57 -10.09 -8.98
C ALA A 71 17.49 -9.76 -7.95
N ILE A 72 17.11 -10.68 -7.06
CA ILE A 72 16.07 -10.45 -6.05
C ILE A 72 16.66 -9.63 -4.90
N ASP A 73 16.05 -8.48 -4.61
CA ASP A 73 16.34 -7.70 -3.41
C ASP A 73 15.43 -8.15 -2.26
N SER A 74 14.11 -8.16 -2.50
CA SER A 74 13.12 -8.61 -1.53
C SER A 74 11.89 -9.21 -2.22
N VAL A 75 11.21 -10.11 -1.50
CA VAL A 75 9.95 -10.73 -1.94
C VAL A 75 8.87 -10.37 -0.92
N VAL A 76 7.76 -9.84 -1.42
CA VAL A 76 6.65 -9.43 -0.57
C VAL A 76 5.36 -10.05 -1.08
N ILE A 77 4.74 -10.84 -0.22
CA ILE A 77 3.40 -11.40 -0.45
C ILE A 77 2.40 -10.45 0.20
N ARG A 78 1.48 -9.89 -0.59
CA ARG A 78 0.41 -9.02 -0.11
C ARG A 78 -0.94 -9.60 -0.50
N SER A 79 -1.82 -9.70 0.48
CA SER A 79 -3.21 -10.12 0.27
C SER A 79 -4.06 -9.05 -0.43
N THR A 80 -3.60 -7.79 -0.47
CA THR A 80 -4.30 -6.68 -1.13
C THR A 80 -3.32 -5.68 -1.76
N GLY A 81 -3.59 -5.22 -2.98
CA GLY A 81 -2.87 -4.10 -3.62
C GLY A 81 -3.33 -2.70 -3.15
N ILE A 82 -4.03 -2.60 -2.02
CA ILE A 82 -4.52 -1.31 -1.50
C ILE A 82 -3.35 -0.61 -0.80
N PRO A 83 -3.05 0.66 -1.11
CA PRO A 83 -2.00 1.40 -0.42
C PRO A 83 -2.33 1.61 1.06
N GLU A 84 -1.32 1.53 1.91
CA GLU A 84 -1.47 1.68 3.35
C GLU A 84 -0.74 2.93 3.83
N PHE A 85 -1.48 3.82 4.49
CA PHE A 85 -0.92 4.99 5.14
C PHE A 85 -0.70 4.71 6.60
N HIS A 86 0.51 4.96 7.08
CA HIS A 86 0.82 4.94 8.50
C HIS A 86 1.10 6.36 8.94
N VAL A 87 0.30 6.84 9.90
CA VAL A 87 0.44 8.17 10.49
C VAL A 87 0.64 8.02 11.98
N ASN A 88 1.75 8.53 12.48
CA ASN A 88 2.07 8.55 13.90
C ASN A 88 2.24 10.00 14.34
N LEU A 89 1.41 10.46 15.29
CA LEU A 89 1.57 11.77 15.90
C LEU A 89 2.85 11.82 16.72
N THR A 90 3.56 12.95 16.67
CA THR A 90 4.80 13.13 17.44
C THR A 90 4.56 13.77 18.80
N ASP A 91 3.48 14.54 18.94
CA ASP A 91 3.06 15.19 20.17
C ASP A 91 2.19 14.28 21.06
N HIS A 92 1.36 13.44 20.44
CA HIS A 92 0.41 12.54 21.13
C HIS A 92 0.46 11.09 20.60
N PRO A 93 1.57 10.37 20.81
CA PRO A 93 1.73 8.99 20.32
C PRO A 93 0.77 7.98 20.97
N GLU A 94 0.26 8.29 22.17
CA GLU A 94 -0.65 7.44 22.94
C GLU A 94 -2.11 7.51 22.47
N TRP A 95 -2.45 8.54 21.68
CA TRP A 95 -3.83 8.72 21.23
C TRP A 95 -4.24 7.59 20.31
N THR A 96 -5.42 7.04 20.55
CA THR A 96 -6.00 6.01 19.68
C THR A 96 -6.79 6.63 18.53
N GLU A 97 -7.12 7.92 18.61
CA GLU A 97 -7.88 8.70 17.64
C GLU A 97 -7.60 10.20 17.87
N LEU A 98 -7.79 11.05 16.85
CA LEU A 98 -7.72 12.50 17.06
C LEU A 98 -8.80 12.95 18.04
N THR A 99 -8.39 13.71 19.06
CA THR A 99 -9.28 14.31 20.05
C THR A 99 -9.36 15.83 19.84
N GLY A 100 -10.26 16.51 20.54
CA GLY A 100 -10.40 17.97 20.42
C GLY A 100 -11.09 18.42 19.12
N SER A 101 -10.69 19.60 18.65
CA SER A 101 -11.29 20.24 17.47
C SER A 101 -10.69 19.66 16.19
N LYS A 102 -11.52 19.51 15.16
CA LYS A 102 -11.06 19.06 13.83
C LYS A 102 -10.02 19.97 13.19
N SER A 103 -9.93 21.22 13.65
CA SER A 103 -9.01 22.20 13.11
C SER A 103 -7.66 22.21 13.82
N ASP A 104 -7.54 21.50 14.94
CA ASP A 104 -6.29 21.39 15.69
C ASP A 104 -5.27 20.66 14.82
N GLU A 105 -4.10 21.27 14.69
CA GLU A 105 -3.00 20.81 13.84
C GLU A 105 -1.95 20.12 14.71
N HIS A 106 -1.69 18.86 14.40
CA HIS A 106 -0.74 18.02 15.11
C HIS A 106 0.43 17.66 14.19
N PRO A 107 1.68 17.80 14.64
CA PRO A 107 2.82 17.27 13.90
C PRO A 107 2.76 15.73 13.89
N ALA A 108 3.05 15.13 12.73
CA ALA A 108 3.02 13.69 12.55
C ALA A 108 4.10 13.21 11.59
N ILE A 109 4.56 11.99 11.77
CA ILE A 109 5.34 11.24 10.78
C ILE A 109 4.37 10.41 9.96
N LEU A 110 4.41 10.59 8.64
CA LEU A 110 3.60 9.85 7.68
C LEU A 110 4.49 9.07 6.71
N ARG A 111 4.17 7.79 6.52
CA ARG A 111 4.67 6.96 5.42
C ARG A 111 3.51 6.28 4.68
N MET A 112 3.77 5.87 3.45
CA MET A 112 2.82 5.10 2.65
C MET A 112 3.52 3.88 2.07
N ASP A 113 2.92 2.71 2.27
CA ASP A 113 3.29 1.50 1.56
C ASP A 113 2.36 1.39 0.34
N GLY A 114 2.92 1.54 -0.86
CA GLY A 114 2.18 1.50 -2.12
C GLY A 114 1.75 0.09 -2.52
N ASN A 115 2.24 -0.94 -1.81
CA ASN A 115 1.89 -2.35 -1.98
C ASN A 115 1.95 -2.81 -3.45
N GLY A 116 3.00 -2.39 -4.17
CA GLY A 116 3.26 -2.76 -5.55
C GLY A 116 2.35 -2.12 -6.60
N MET A 117 1.30 -1.41 -6.18
CA MET A 117 0.44 -0.62 -7.09
C MET A 117 0.97 0.79 -7.31
N TYR A 118 1.70 1.33 -6.33
CA TYR A 118 2.34 2.64 -6.39
C TYR A 118 3.72 2.57 -5.72
N ASP A 119 4.56 3.56 -6.01
CA ASP A 119 5.80 3.75 -5.27
C ASP A 119 5.52 4.08 -3.81
N ASP A 120 6.36 3.56 -2.92
CA ASP A 120 6.31 3.86 -1.49
C ASP A 120 6.62 5.34 -1.24
N LEU A 121 5.94 5.91 -0.25
CA LEU A 121 6.23 7.25 0.24
C LEU A 121 7.08 7.10 1.52
N PRO A 122 8.36 7.53 1.50
CA PRO A 122 9.20 7.43 2.68
C PRO A 122 8.63 8.27 3.83
N GLU A 123 9.07 7.95 5.05
CA GLU A 123 8.71 8.71 6.23
C GLU A 123 9.03 10.20 6.06
N GLN A 124 8.05 11.04 6.34
CA GLN A 124 8.20 12.48 6.30
C GLN A 124 7.32 13.15 7.35
N GLU A 125 7.75 14.34 7.77
CA GLU A 125 6.96 15.19 8.65
C GLU A 125 5.80 15.83 7.89
N VAL A 126 4.61 15.75 8.49
CA VAL A 126 3.39 16.36 7.99
C VAL A 126 2.65 17.05 9.13
N ILE A 127 1.82 18.02 8.75
CA ILE A 127 0.79 18.54 9.64
C ILE A 127 -0.47 17.72 9.44
N PHE A 128 -0.94 17.07 10.50
CA PHE A 128 -2.10 16.20 10.51
C PHE A 128 -3.24 16.84 11.30
N ARG A 129 -4.46 16.77 10.78
CA ARG A 129 -5.64 17.35 11.43
C ARG A 129 -6.92 16.65 11.01
N GLY A 130 -7.98 16.93 11.75
CA GLY A 130 -9.33 16.52 11.38
C GLY A 130 -9.84 17.17 10.09
N ARG A 131 -10.86 16.54 9.51
CA ARG A 131 -11.64 17.08 8.40
C ARG A 131 -13.13 16.79 8.62
N GLY A 132 -13.95 17.40 7.77
CA GLY A 132 -15.36 17.08 7.65
C GLY A 132 -16.23 18.09 8.38
N ASN A 133 -17.53 18.00 8.15
CA ASN A 133 -18.50 18.73 8.94
C ASN A 133 -19.26 17.74 9.82
N SER A 134 -20.43 17.29 9.38
CA SER A 134 -21.19 16.23 10.05
C SER A 134 -20.39 14.93 10.27
N THR A 135 -19.51 14.57 9.34
CA THR A 135 -18.70 13.35 9.41
C THR A 135 -17.60 13.36 10.49
N TRP A 136 -17.26 14.53 11.06
CA TRP A 136 -16.25 14.60 12.12
C TRP A 136 -16.69 13.89 13.41
N ASN A 137 -17.98 13.94 13.69
CA ASN A 137 -18.58 13.36 14.90
C ASN A 137 -18.98 11.89 14.72
N MET A 138 -18.55 11.25 13.62
CA MET A 138 -18.82 9.84 13.35
C MET A 138 -17.72 8.95 13.91
N LYS A 139 -18.02 7.66 14.07
CA LYS A 139 -17.10 6.68 14.65
C LYS A 139 -15.77 6.57 13.88
N LYS A 140 -15.82 6.59 12.55
CA LYS A 140 -14.62 6.66 11.69
C LYS A 140 -14.41 8.10 11.27
N LYS A 141 -13.38 8.75 11.83
CA LYS A 141 -13.09 10.16 11.55
C LYS A 141 -12.35 10.32 10.22
N PRO A 142 -12.69 11.34 9.42
CA PRO A 142 -11.91 11.72 8.27
C PRO A 142 -10.79 12.69 8.65
N TYR A 143 -9.67 12.60 7.96
CA TYR A 143 -8.48 13.38 8.24
C TYR A 143 -8.05 14.22 7.04
N ARG A 144 -7.10 15.11 7.29
CA ARG A 144 -6.32 15.81 6.28
C ARG A 144 -4.88 15.87 6.75
N PHE A 145 -3.97 15.65 5.82
CA PHE A 145 -2.56 15.93 6.06
C PHE A 145 -2.04 16.98 5.08
N LYS A 146 -1.00 17.69 5.50
CA LYS A 146 -0.30 18.69 4.72
C LYS A 146 1.20 18.45 4.85
N MET A 147 1.83 18.10 3.74
CA MET A 147 3.28 17.94 3.64
C MET A 147 3.96 19.30 3.54
N ASP A 148 5.26 19.37 3.78
CA ASP A 148 6.01 20.63 3.60
C ASP A 148 6.21 20.98 2.11
N LYS A 149 6.52 19.97 1.28
CA LYS A 149 6.73 20.13 -0.17
C LYS A 149 5.59 19.49 -0.97
N LYS A 150 5.43 19.91 -2.22
CA LYS A 150 4.49 19.28 -3.14
C LYS A 150 5.01 17.90 -3.53
N THR A 151 4.29 16.86 -3.16
CA THR A 151 4.68 15.47 -3.38
C THR A 151 3.58 14.74 -4.14
N ALA A 152 3.97 13.81 -5.02
CA ALA A 152 3.03 12.92 -5.67
C ALA A 152 2.72 11.78 -4.69
N VAL A 153 1.44 11.47 -4.49
CA VAL A 153 0.98 10.46 -3.54
C VAL A 153 0.01 9.54 -4.28
N CYS A 154 0.19 8.22 -4.17
CA CYS A 154 -0.57 7.21 -4.94
C CYS A 154 -0.66 7.53 -6.45
N GLY A 155 0.45 7.96 -7.07
CA GLY A 155 0.48 8.32 -8.49
C GLY A 155 -0.34 9.56 -8.89
N MET A 156 -0.96 10.26 -7.93
CA MET A 156 -1.73 11.48 -8.19
C MET A 156 -0.82 12.68 -8.50
N LYS A 157 -1.38 13.71 -9.15
CA LYS A 157 -0.67 14.98 -9.39
C LYS A 157 -0.13 15.56 -8.08
N LYS A 158 1.08 16.13 -8.14
CA LYS A 158 1.77 16.68 -6.96
C LYS A 158 0.91 17.72 -6.25
N ALA A 159 0.67 17.50 -4.96
CA ALA A 159 -0.04 18.45 -4.11
C ALA A 159 0.65 18.57 -2.75
N LYS A 160 0.30 19.62 -2.00
CA LYS A 160 0.81 19.84 -0.64
C LYS A 160 -0.14 19.29 0.41
N SER A 161 -1.44 19.17 0.10
CA SER A 161 -2.46 18.71 1.05
C SER A 161 -3.36 17.67 0.44
N PHE A 162 -3.66 16.63 1.21
CA PHE A 162 -4.47 15.49 0.83
C PHE A 162 -5.53 15.24 1.89
N ALA A 163 -6.69 14.75 1.46
CA ALA A 163 -7.80 14.40 2.35
C ALA A 163 -7.92 12.88 2.44
N LEU A 164 -7.99 12.36 3.67
CA LEU A 164 -8.32 10.98 3.95
C LEU A 164 -9.81 10.92 4.32
N ILE A 165 -10.64 10.52 3.37
CA ILE A 165 -12.09 10.53 3.52
C ILE A 165 -12.54 9.17 4.04
N ALA A 166 -13.23 9.15 5.18
CA ALA A 166 -13.68 7.92 5.82
C ALA A 166 -14.77 7.16 5.04
N ASN A 167 -15.51 7.84 4.15
CA ASN A 167 -16.69 7.33 3.43
C ASN A 167 -17.73 6.63 4.35
N TYR A 168 -17.79 6.97 5.64
CA TYR A 168 -18.57 6.24 6.65
C TYR A 168 -20.08 6.13 6.36
N ILE A 169 -20.67 7.14 5.72
CA ILE A 169 -22.11 7.15 5.37
C ILE A 169 -22.38 6.33 4.11
N ASP A 170 -21.37 6.16 3.26
CA ASP A 170 -21.49 5.44 2.00
C ASP A 170 -21.35 3.94 2.25
N CYS A 171 -22.46 3.20 2.26
CA CYS A 171 -22.45 1.75 2.49
C CYS A 171 -21.60 0.96 1.48
N SER A 172 -21.31 1.49 0.29
CA SER A 172 -20.41 0.81 -0.66
C SER A 172 -18.95 1.24 -0.52
N LEU A 173 -18.68 2.34 0.19
CA LEU A 173 -17.38 3.02 0.27
C LEU A 173 -16.80 3.50 -1.08
N MET A 174 -17.51 3.28 -2.19
CA MET A 174 -17.01 3.44 -3.55
C MET A 174 -17.62 4.62 -4.31
N ARG A 175 -18.72 5.22 -3.86
CA ARG A 175 -19.46 6.22 -4.66
C ARG A 175 -18.58 7.40 -5.05
N ASN A 176 -17.80 7.92 -4.10
CA ASN A 176 -16.85 9.02 -4.36
C ASN A 176 -15.77 8.61 -5.37
N THR A 177 -15.18 7.43 -5.19
CA THR A 177 -14.12 6.91 -6.07
C THR A 177 -14.63 6.74 -7.49
N VAL A 178 -15.77 6.07 -7.67
CA VAL A 178 -16.37 5.81 -8.99
C VAL A 178 -16.80 7.12 -9.66
N ALA A 179 -17.42 8.04 -8.92
CA ALA A 179 -17.84 9.32 -9.47
C ALA A 179 -16.65 10.17 -9.96
N LEU A 180 -15.59 10.26 -9.16
CA LEU A 180 -14.39 11.01 -9.54
C LEU A 180 -13.61 10.31 -10.66
N TRP A 181 -13.54 8.98 -10.64
CA TRP A 181 -12.96 8.22 -11.73
C TRP A 181 -13.71 8.46 -13.05
N LEU A 182 -15.05 8.40 -13.03
CA LEU A 182 -15.88 8.65 -14.20
C LEU A 182 -15.74 10.09 -14.70
N ALA A 183 -15.68 11.08 -13.80
CA ALA A 183 -15.46 12.47 -14.17
C ALA A 183 -14.12 12.68 -14.88
N ASN A 184 -13.04 11.99 -14.44
CA ASN A 184 -11.75 12.03 -15.14
C ASN A 184 -11.83 11.28 -16.48
N TYR A 185 -12.52 10.14 -16.54
CA TYR A 185 -12.71 9.38 -17.78
C TYR A 185 -13.47 10.18 -18.85
N LEU A 186 -14.43 10.99 -18.43
CA LEU A 186 -15.18 11.91 -19.30
C LEU A 186 -14.47 13.26 -19.51
N GLU A 187 -13.22 13.40 -19.05
CA GLU A 187 -12.39 14.61 -19.19
C GLU A 187 -13.06 15.88 -18.64
N MET A 188 -13.86 15.76 -17.59
CA MET A 188 -14.52 16.90 -16.97
C MET A 188 -13.48 17.87 -16.39
N PRO A 189 -13.65 19.19 -16.60
CA PRO A 189 -12.72 20.17 -16.07
C PRO A 189 -12.74 20.16 -14.54
N PHE A 190 -11.55 20.29 -13.93
CA PHE A 190 -11.35 20.35 -12.48
C PHE A 190 -11.80 19.09 -11.70
N ALA A 191 -11.92 17.93 -12.36
CA ALA A 191 -12.15 16.67 -11.67
C ALA A 191 -10.99 16.34 -10.72
N ASN A 192 -11.31 15.96 -9.48
CA ASN A 192 -10.33 15.52 -8.50
C ASN A 192 -9.97 14.04 -8.71
N HIS A 193 -8.84 13.62 -8.14
CA HIS A 193 -8.41 12.22 -8.12
C HIS A 193 -8.77 11.62 -6.76
N CYS A 194 -9.10 10.33 -6.74
CA CYS A 194 -9.42 9.60 -5.51
C CYS A 194 -8.96 8.16 -5.64
N ILE A 195 -8.14 7.71 -4.69
CA ILE A 195 -7.63 6.35 -4.60
C ILE A 195 -8.11 5.78 -3.26
N PRO A 196 -8.71 4.57 -3.23
CA PRO A 196 -8.99 3.86 -1.99
C PRO A 196 -7.69 3.48 -1.29
N VAL A 197 -7.61 3.74 0.01
CA VAL A 197 -6.41 3.47 0.83
C VAL A 197 -6.82 2.95 2.20
N LYS A 198 -5.95 2.20 2.85
CA LYS A 198 -6.09 1.81 4.25
C LYS A 198 -5.29 2.77 5.12
N VAL A 199 -5.81 3.13 6.29
CA VAL A 199 -5.13 4.05 7.21
C VAL A 199 -4.85 3.39 8.56
N TYR A 200 -3.64 3.57 9.05
CA TYR A 200 -3.20 3.29 10.41
C TYR A 200 -2.89 4.62 11.09
N PHE A 201 -3.50 4.84 12.25
CA PHE A 201 -3.26 6.01 13.10
C PHE A 201 -2.64 5.53 14.41
N ASN A 202 -1.43 6.02 14.73
CA ASN A 202 -0.63 5.57 15.88
C ASN A 202 -0.57 4.03 15.99
N GLY A 203 -0.32 3.37 14.86
CA GLY A 203 -0.30 1.90 14.75
C GLY A 203 -1.67 1.19 14.76
N ILE A 204 -2.77 1.89 15.00
CA ILE A 204 -4.12 1.31 15.04
C ILE A 204 -4.79 1.40 13.67
N CYS A 205 -5.24 0.25 13.16
CA CYS A 205 -5.98 0.19 11.90
C CYS A 205 -7.33 0.94 12.01
N LYS A 206 -7.54 1.90 11.12
CA LYS A 206 -8.80 2.64 10.94
C LYS A 206 -9.61 2.14 9.74
N GLY A 207 -9.05 1.18 9.00
CA GLY A 207 -9.57 0.63 7.75
C GLY A 207 -9.41 1.56 6.57
#